data_AF-A0A1G1KPY7-F1
#
_entry.id   AF-A0A1G1KPY7-F1
#
_cell.length_a   1.000
_cell.length_b   1.000
_cell.length_c   1.000
_cell.angle_alpha   90.00
_cell.angle_beta   90.00
_cell.angle_gamma   90.00
#
_symmetry.space_group_name_H-M   'P 1'
#
loop_
_entity.id
_entity.type
_entity.pdbx_description
1 polymer ?
#
loop_
_entity_poly.entity_id
_entity_poly.type
_entity_poly.pdbx_seq_one_letter_code
_entity_poly.pdbx_strand_id
1 'polypeptide(L)'
;MFKKIFILIIIIIAIVIAAIYIYRHAIIQYYAEKIIRENLPSYVKIDRINFDFAGSKISLNDFKILNPPGFSSEYLLKINDISCRYGIKGKGIPEGIEISDVFFKGADIEIERHRDGRINVVEMGNFIKSITPKEREGLPAQANTDKAPSEAKQGPQRGRKLSDIIELPGSFGIKDGRIAFLDALPYDKPHLITVNSLNGEVSISLDDNYSKILALSFTLEGNMNESRNEVIKWKASLNPATPRITMSNRFDVSSLDLLAFEPYYDKFSPFVFKRGMFSGALVFDFDNGNIGSTNEIILSHIQFYIKPGYESSQMWETNAQDLMRYFTTTSGDIVFDFKIKGDMTNPQFYLGPISKRAITSMAIDKISSVVEQITKQGDAAGGVADKASDYIDLIRGFINKK
;
A
#
# COMPACT_ATOMS: atom_id res chain seq x y z
N MET A 1 -43.97 30.88 -54.77
CA MET A 1 -43.47 31.28 -53.44
C MET A 1 -43.02 30.08 -52.61
N PHE A 2 -43.83 29.01 -52.51
CA PHE A 2 -43.55 27.78 -51.76
C PHE A 2 -42.20 27.08 -52.08
N LYS A 3 -41.84 26.93 -53.36
CA LYS A 3 -40.55 26.31 -53.77
C LYS A 3 -39.31 27.05 -53.26
N LYS A 4 -39.35 28.39 -53.17
CA LYS A 4 -38.22 29.20 -52.69
C LYS A 4 -38.04 29.07 -51.18
N ILE A 5 -39.15 28.98 -50.44
CA ILE A 5 -39.16 28.73 -48.99
C ILE A 5 -38.64 27.32 -48.69
N PHE A 6 -39.06 26.31 -49.46
CA PHE A 6 -38.60 24.93 -49.30
C PHE A 6 -37.09 24.76 -49.55
N ILE A 7 -36.56 25.39 -50.60
CA ILE A 7 -35.12 25.39 -50.89
C ILE A 7 -34.33 26.08 -49.76
N LEU A 8 -34.83 27.21 -49.23
CA LEU A 8 -34.21 27.90 -48.11
C LEU A 8 -34.13 27.02 -46.86
N ILE A 9 -35.20 26.27 -46.55
CA ILE A 9 -35.24 25.33 -45.42
C ILE A 9 -34.19 24.22 -45.58
N ILE A 10 -34.08 23.62 -46.78
CA ILE A 10 -33.07 22.59 -47.05
C ILE A 10 -31.65 23.14 -46.89
N ILE A 11 -31.39 24.37 -47.36
CA ILE A 11 -30.08 25.02 -47.20
C ILE A 11 -29.77 25.25 -45.72
N ILE A 12 -30.73 25.73 -44.93
CA ILE A 12 -30.55 25.91 -43.48
C ILE A 12 -30.26 24.57 -42.81
N ILE A 13 -31.00 23.50 -43.13
CA ILE A 13 -30.76 22.15 -42.60
C ILE A 13 -29.37 21.66 -42.99
N ALA A 14 -28.95 21.86 -44.24
CA ALA A 14 -27.62 21.46 -44.72
C ALA A 14 -26.50 22.24 -43.99
N ILE A 15 -26.68 23.54 -43.75
CA ILE A 15 -25.74 24.35 -42.96
C ILE A 15 -25.69 23.86 -41.51
N VAL A 16 -26.83 23.53 -40.91
CA VAL A 16 -26.89 22.98 -39.55
C VAL A 16 -26.19 21.61 -39.48
N ILE A 17 -26.42 20.72 -40.45
CA ILE A 17 -25.73 19.42 -40.54
C ILE A 17 -24.23 19.61 -40.73
N ALA A 18 -23.81 20.53 -41.61
CA ALA A 18 -22.40 20.86 -41.82
C ALA A 18 -21.77 21.43 -40.54
N ALA A 19 -22.45 22.34 -39.84
CA ALA A 19 -22.00 22.87 -38.56
C ALA A 19 -21.89 21.77 -37.50
N ILE A 20 -22.88 20.88 -37.37
CA ILE A 20 -22.82 19.73 -36.46
C ILE A 20 -21.63 18.84 -36.83
N TYR A 21 -21.42 18.55 -38.12
CA TYR A 21 -20.30 17.73 -38.57
C TYR A 21 -18.95 18.37 -38.25
N ILE A 22 -18.81 19.68 -38.45
CA ILE A 22 -17.58 20.45 -38.17
C ILE A 22 -17.32 20.54 -36.66
N TYR A 23 -18.35 20.85 -35.87
CA TYR A 23 -18.23 21.09 -34.42
C TYR A 23 -18.46 19.84 -33.55
N ARG A 24 -18.73 18.67 -34.14
CA ARG A 24 -19.08 17.44 -33.39
C ARG A 24 -18.13 17.13 -32.24
N HIS A 25 -16.83 17.26 -32.44
CA HIS A 25 -15.82 16.92 -31.42
C HIS A 25 -15.89 17.90 -30.24
N ALA A 26 -16.05 19.20 -30.52
CA ALA A 26 -16.22 20.22 -29.48
C ALA A 26 -17.54 20.05 -28.71
N ILE A 27 -18.61 19.69 -29.41
CA ILE A 27 -19.91 19.39 -28.80
C ILE A 27 -19.80 18.18 -27.88
N ILE A 28 -19.23 17.07 -28.36
CA ILE A 28 -19.09 15.84 -27.55
C ILE A 28 -18.19 16.11 -26.34
N GLN A 29 -17.06 16.79 -26.53
CA GLN A 29 -16.16 17.21 -25.45
C GLN A 29 -16.91 17.97 -24.34
N TYR A 30 -17.68 19.00 -24.70
CA TYR A 30 -18.44 19.81 -23.73
C TYR A 30 -19.47 18.99 -22.95
N TYR A 31 -20.28 18.18 -23.64
CA TYR A 31 -21.30 17.36 -22.98
C TYR A 31 -20.68 16.25 -22.12
N ALA A 32 -19.63 15.57 -22.61
CA ALA A 32 -18.94 14.54 -21.85
C ALA A 32 -18.32 15.11 -20.57
N GLU A 33 -17.66 16.27 -20.66
CA GLU A 33 -17.10 16.95 -19.51
C GLU A 33 -18.18 17.35 -18.50
N LYS A 34 -19.29 17.94 -18.97
CA LYS A 34 -20.41 18.32 -18.12
C LYS A 34 -20.99 17.11 -17.37
N ILE A 35 -21.28 16.03 -18.09
CA ILE A 35 -21.84 14.80 -17.50
C ILE A 35 -20.88 14.22 -16.46
N ILE A 36 -19.59 14.12 -16.77
CA ILE A 36 -18.60 13.58 -15.82
C ILE A 36 -18.60 14.45 -14.56
N ARG A 37 -18.46 15.76 -14.69
CA ARG A 37 -18.41 16.69 -13.55
C ARG A 37 -19.67 16.65 -12.68
N GLU A 38 -20.85 16.53 -13.27
CA GLU A 38 -22.13 16.44 -12.54
C GLU A 38 -22.27 15.12 -11.76
N ASN A 39 -21.54 14.07 -12.15
CA ASN A 39 -21.58 12.76 -11.50
C ASN A 39 -20.37 12.49 -10.58
N LEU A 40 -19.40 13.40 -10.50
CA LEU A 40 -18.29 13.26 -9.56
C LEU A 40 -18.78 13.47 -8.13
N PRO A 41 -18.34 12.63 -7.18
CA PRO A 41 -18.54 12.90 -5.76
C PRO A 41 -17.94 14.26 -5.37
N SER A 42 -18.51 14.92 -4.36
CA SER A 42 -18.07 16.27 -3.92
C SER A 42 -16.61 16.34 -3.45
N TYR A 43 -16.02 15.21 -3.09
CA TYR A 43 -14.62 15.08 -2.69
C TYR A 43 -13.66 14.81 -3.86
N VAL A 44 -14.16 14.67 -5.10
CA VAL A 44 -13.36 14.47 -6.31
C VAL A 44 -13.38 15.73 -7.17
N LYS A 45 -12.20 16.19 -7.57
CA LYS A 45 -12.03 17.32 -8.50
C LYS A 45 -11.21 16.88 -9.70
N ILE A 46 -11.52 17.43 -10.88
CA ILE A 46 -10.74 17.25 -12.10
C ILE A 46 -10.63 18.63 -12.75
N ASP A 47 -9.45 19.08 -13.16
CA ASP A 47 -9.31 20.38 -13.82
C ASP A 47 -9.71 20.32 -15.29
N ARG A 48 -9.17 19.34 -16.02
CA ARG A 48 -9.42 19.19 -17.46
C ARG A 48 -9.64 17.75 -17.85
N ILE A 49 -10.58 17.54 -18.77
CA ILE A 49 -10.82 16.27 -19.44
C ILE A 49 -10.57 16.53 -20.92
N ASN A 50 -9.84 15.66 -21.61
CA ASN A 50 -9.57 15.80 -23.04
C ASN A 50 -9.85 14.49 -23.75
N PHE A 51 -10.71 14.55 -24.76
CA PHE A 51 -11.06 13.44 -25.63
C PHE A 51 -10.41 13.62 -27.00
N ASP A 52 -9.35 12.86 -27.26
CA ASP A 52 -8.80 12.72 -28.60
C ASP A 52 -9.54 11.60 -29.33
N PHE A 53 -10.58 12.00 -30.06
CA PHE A 53 -11.42 11.07 -30.82
C PHE A 53 -10.71 10.48 -32.05
N ALA A 54 -9.64 11.11 -32.55
CA ALA A 54 -8.89 10.62 -33.69
C ALA A 54 -7.84 9.59 -33.28
N GLY A 55 -7.17 9.84 -32.16
CA GLY A 55 -6.18 8.94 -31.54
C GLY A 55 -6.76 7.92 -30.56
N SER A 56 -8.08 7.90 -30.37
CA SER A 56 -8.77 7.04 -29.40
C SER A 56 -8.19 7.11 -27.98
N LYS A 57 -7.87 8.33 -27.54
CA LYS A 57 -7.22 8.59 -26.25
C LYS A 57 -8.07 9.52 -25.39
N ILE A 58 -8.11 9.24 -24.09
CA ILE A 58 -8.68 10.12 -23.07
C ILE A 58 -7.55 10.53 -22.13
N SER A 59 -7.52 11.80 -21.74
CA SER A 59 -6.65 12.27 -20.67
C SER A 59 -7.40 13.14 -19.67
N LEU A 60 -7.12 12.94 -18.38
CA LEU A 60 -7.60 13.75 -17.26
C LEU A 60 -6.39 14.45 -16.65
N ASN A 61 -6.47 15.77 -16.53
CA ASN A 61 -5.42 16.56 -15.89
C ASN A 61 -5.89 17.06 -14.53
N ASP A 62 -4.96 17.01 -13.57
CA ASP A 62 -5.16 17.45 -12.19
C ASP A 62 -6.39 16.79 -11.54
N PHE A 63 -6.43 15.46 -11.58
CA PHE A 63 -7.39 14.67 -10.80
C PHE A 63 -7.01 14.74 -9.32
N LYS A 64 -7.98 15.03 -8.45
CA LYS A 64 -7.72 15.21 -7.02
C LYS A 64 -8.82 14.57 -6.17
N ILE A 65 -8.41 13.91 -5.09
CA ILE A 65 -9.28 13.48 -4.00
C ILE A 65 -8.97 14.36 -2.80
N LEU A 66 -9.97 15.08 -2.31
CA LEU A 66 -9.86 15.90 -1.11
C LEU A 66 -9.65 15.03 0.12
N ASN A 67 -8.87 15.54 1.08
CA ASN A 67 -8.85 14.95 2.41
C ASN A 67 -10.20 15.19 3.12
N PRO A 68 -10.61 14.29 4.03
CA PRO A 68 -11.71 14.59 4.93
C PRO A 68 -11.37 15.79 5.83
N PRO A 69 -12.37 16.48 6.41
CA PRO A 69 -12.12 17.62 7.28
C PRO A 69 -11.21 17.28 8.46
N GLY A 70 -10.31 18.21 8.80
CA GLY A 70 -9.46 18.11 9.99
C GLY A 70 -8.07 17.54 9.76
N PHE A 71 -7.62 17.40 8.51
CA PHE A 71 -6.22 17.08 8.14
C PHE A 71 -5.52 18.30 7.54
N SER A 72 -4.18 18.28 7.55
CA SER A 72 -3.37 19.46 7.19
C SER A 72 -3.22 19.65 5.68
N SER A 73 -3.07 18.56 4.92
CA SER A 73 -3.12 18.59 3.47
C SER A 73 -4.56 18.73 2.98
N GLU A 74 -4.78 19.59 1.99
CA GLU A 74 -6.09 19.73 1.32
C GLU A 74 -6.49 18.44 0.58
N TYR A 75 -5.50 17.64 0.13
CA TYR A 75 -5.74 16.51 -0.76
C TYR A 75 -5.12 15.23 -0.21
N LEU A 76 -5.88 14.14 -0.29
CA LEU A 76 -5.41 12.78 -0.02
C LEU A 76 -4.60 12.25 -1.21
N LEU A 77 -5.05 12.56 -2.43
CA LEU A 77 -4.45 12.12 -3.67
C LEU A 77 -4.54 13.23 -4.72
N LYS A 78 -3.45 13.48 -5.42
CA LYS A 78 -3.43 14.23 -6.68
C LYS A 78 -2.83 13.36 -7.77
N ILE A 79 -3.32 13.47 -8.99
CA ILE A 79 -2.70 12.85 -10.16
C ILE A 79 -2.63 13.90 -11.26
N ASN A 80 -1.42 14.22 -11.69
CA ASN A 80 -1.17 15.27 -12.68
C ASN A 80 -1.76 14.90 -14.05
N ASP A 81 -1.57 13.65 -14.48
CA ASP A 81 -2.11 13.13 -15.74
C ASP A 81 -2.57 11.69 -15.57
N ILE A 82 -3.84 11.45 -15.90
CA ILE A 82 -4.40 10.12 -16.10
C ILE A 82 -4.62 9.99 -17.60
N SER A 83 -4.04 8.99 -18.23
CA SER A 83 -4.26 8.75 -19.65
C SER A 83 -4.67 7.32 -19.92
N CYS A 84 -5.57 7.11 -20.87
CA CYS A 84 -5.97 5.78 -21.32
C CYS A 84 -6.33 5.79 -22.81
N ARG A 85 -6.37 4.60 -23.39
CA ARG A 85 -6.98 4.36 -24.70
C ARG A 85 -8.40 3.83 -24.52
N TYR A 86 -9.23 4.06 -25.53
CA TYR A 86 -10.55 3.46 -25.58
C TYR A 86 -10.85 2.82 -26.94
N GLY A 87 -11.57 1.71 -26.92
CA GLY A 87 -12.08 1.01 -28.09
C GLY A 87 -13.60 0.92 -28.04
N ILE A 88 -14.25 0.85 -29.19
CA ILE A 88 -15.70 0.62 -29.29
C ILE A 88 -15.90 -0.87 -29.61
N LYS A 89 -16.72 -1.56 -28.82
CA LYS A 89 -17.06 -2.96 -29.07
C LYS A 89 -18.06 -3.07 -30.21
N GLY A 90 -17.86 -4.09 -31.06
CA GLY A 90 -18.77 -4.46 -32.14
C GLY A 90 -19.12 -3.30 -33.09
N LYS A 91 -20.41 -3.04 -33.33
CA LYS A 91 -20.85 -2.07 -34.36
C LYS A 91 -20.99 -0.62 -33.87
N GLY A 92 -20.82 -0.35 -32.58
CA GLY A 92 -20.97 1.00 -32.04
C GLY A 92 -21.00 1.08 -30.52
N ILE A 93 -21.00 2.32 -29.99
CA ILE A 93 -21.01 2.61 -28.54
C ILE A 93 -22.08 1.82 -27.75
N PRO A 94 -23.31 1.56 -28.27
CA PRO A 94 -24.31 0.77 -27.54
C PRO A 94 -23.90 -0.67 -27.24
N GLU A 95 -22.95 -1.24 -27.99
CA GLU A 95 -22.44 -2.59 -27.79
C GLU A 95 -21.31 -2.64 -26.74
N GLY A 96 -20.71 -1.48 -26.40
CA GLY A 96 -19.81 -1.30 -25.27
C GLY A 96 -18.56 -0.50 -25.61
N ILE A 97 -17.85 -0.05 -24.58
CA ILE A 97 -16.56 0.62 -24.66
C ILE A 97 -15.54 -0.23 -23.89
N GLU A 98 -14.35 -0.42 -24.44
CA GLU A 98 -13.22 -1.03 -23.76
C GLU A 98 -12.20 0.06 -23.44
N ILE A 99 -11.74 0.12 -22.19
CA ILE A 99 -10.65 1.00 -21.75
C ILE A 99 -9.39 0.15 -21.62
N SER A 100 -8.28 0.66 -22.14
CA SER A 100 -6.99 -0.02 -22.11
C SER A 100 -5.84 0.97 -21.85
N ASP A 101 -4.66 0.44 -21.55
CA ASP A 101 -3.43 1.21 -21.38
C ASP A 101 -3.60 2.41 -20.43
N VAL A 102 -4.17 2.17 -19.25
CA VAL A 102 -4.37 3.24 -18.27
C VAL A 102 -3.04 3.50 -17.56
N PHE A 103 -2.59 4.75 -17.62
CA PHE A 103 -1.38 5.24 -16.96
C PHE A 103 -1.69 6.43 -16.07
N PHE A 104 -1.18 6.39 -14.85
CA PHE A 104 -1.18 7.48 -13.89
C PHE A 104 0.22 8.06 -13.81
N LYS A 105 0.38 9.34 -14.16
CA LYS A 105 1.65 10.05 -14.09
C LYS A 105 1.58 11.15 -13.02
N GLY A 106 2.60 11.19 -12.17
CA GLY A 106 2.69 12.20 -11.11
C GLY A 106 1.59 12.04 -10.07
N ALA A 107 1.30 10.80 -9.66
CA ALA A 107 0.40 10.52 -8.55
C ALA A 107 1.09 10.92 -7.24
N ASP A 108 0.48 11.80 -6.44
CA ASP A 108 1.01 12.31 -5.17
C ASP A 108 0.00 11.98 -4.06
N ILE A 109 0.38 11.05 -3.17
CA ILE A 109 -0.45 10.56 -2.06
C ILE A 109 0.09 11.13 -0.77
N GLU A 110 -0.76 11.85 -0.04
CA GLU A 110 -0.42 12.46 1.26
C GLU A 110 -1.13 11.68 2.37
N ILE A 111 -0.37 10.91 3.16
CA ILE A 111 -0.87 10.13 4.30
C ILE A 111 -0.48 10.86 5.58
N GLU A 112 -1.45 11.13 6.43
CA GLU A 112 -1.25 11.85 7.68
C GLU A 112 -1.77 11.03 8.86
N ARG A 113 -0.92 10.91 9.88
CA ARG A 113 -1.30 10.35 11.18
C ARG A 113 -1.17 11.40 12.27
N HIS A 114 -2.27 11.64 12.97
CA HIS A 114 -2.33 12.59 14.07
C HIS A 114 -1.88 11.97 15.39
N ARG A 115 -1.59 12.83 16.39
CA ARG A 115 -1.21 12.43 17.75
C ARG A 115 -2.28 11.61 18.47
N ASP A 116 -3.56 11.80 18.12
CA ASP A 116 -4.68 11.01 18.64
C ASP A 116 -4.83 9.64 17.97
N GLY A 117 -3.94 9.33 17.01
CA GLY A 117 -3.91 8.06 16.27
C GLY A 117 -4.80 8.02 15.04
N ARG A 118 -5.60 9.06 14.75
CA ARG A 118 -6.40 9.13 13.52
C ARG A 118 -5.50 9.19 12.28
N ILE A 119 -5.94 8.54 11.21
CA ILE A 119 -5.24 8.47 9.93
C ILE A 119 -6.20 8.89 8.82
N ASN A 120 -5.79 9.83 7.96
CA ASN A 120 -6.66 10.39 6.92
C ASN A 120 -7.25 9.34 5.97
N VAL A 121 -6.48 8.34 5.54
CA VAL A 121 -6.97 7.25 4.68
C VAL A 121 -8.12 6.47 5.34
N VAL A 122 -8.03 6.22 6.65
CA VAL A 122 -9.06 5.52 7.42
C VAL A 122 -10.29 6.42 7.59
N GLU A 123 -10.08 7.68 7.96
CA GLU A 123 -11.15 8.67 8.10
C GLU A 123 -11.86 8.94 6.78
N MET A 124 -11.17 8.87 5.64
CA MET A 124 -11.77 9.01 4.33
C MET A 124 -12.79 7.88 4.07
N GLY A 125 -12.48 6.65 4.48
CA GLY A 125 -13.41 5.53 4.40
C GLY A 125 -14.69 5.75 5.23
N ASN A 126 -14.55 6.34 6.43
CA ASN A 126 -15.69 6.72 7.28
C ASN A 126 -16.49 7.88 6.67
N PHE A 127 -15.79 8.88 6.15
CA PHE A 127 -16.39 10.05 5.50
C PHE A 127 -17.23 9.62 4.29
N ILE A 128 -16.69 8.79 3.40
CA ILE A 128 -17.43 8.27 2.23
C ILE A 128 -18.69 7.52 2.69
N LYS A 129 -18.60 6.65 3.70
CA LYS A 129 -19.78 5.96 4.25
C LYS A 129 -20.84 6.91 4.82
N SER A 130 -20.42 8.06 5.36
CA SER A 130 -21.34 9.03 5.96
C SER A 130 -22.12 9.85 4.92
N ILE A 131 -21.56 10.05 3.73
CA ILE A 131 -22.17 10.84 2.65
C ILE A 131 -22.88 9.97 1.60
N THR A 132 -22.57 8.67 1.56
CA THR A 132 -23.31 7.71 0.73
C THR A 132 -24.67 7.43 1.36
N PRO A 133 -25.80 7.70 0.67
CA PRO A 133 -27.12 7.37 1.20
C PRO A 133 -27.21 5.87 1.52
N LYS A 134 -27.66 5.52 2.73
CA LYS A 134 -28.02 4.12 3.03
C LYS A 134 -29.07 3.67 2.01
N GLU A 135 -28.74 2.69 1.18
CA GLU A 135 -29.76 1.93 0.46
C GLU A 135 -30.82 1.50 1.48
N ARG A 136 -32.08 1.77 1.15
CA ARG A 136 -33.22 1.45 2.01
C ARG A 136 -33.23 -0.06 2.28
N GLU A 137 -32.74 -0.46 3.45
CA GLU A 137 -33.03 -1.77 4.02
C GLU A 137 -34.56 -1.92 4.01
N GLY A 138 -35.02 -3.03 3.41
CA GLY A 138 -36.42 -3.25 3.09
C GLY A 138 -37.34 -3.04 4.28
N LEU A 139 -38.28 -2.11 4.14
CA LEU A 139 -39.51 -2.15 4.92
C LEU A 139 -40.24 -3.46 4.59
N PRO A 140 -40.74 -4.21 5.58
CA PRO A 140 -41.52 -5.41 5.31
C PRO A 140 -42.79 -5.02 4.56
N ALA A 141 -42.97 -5.59 3.37
CA ALA A 141 -44.22 -5.51 2.64
C ALA A 141 -45.32 -6.16 3.48
N GLN A 142 -46.26 -5.34 3.97
CA GLN A 142 -47.54 -5.85 4.45
C GLN A 142 -48.25 -6.52 3.28
N ALA A 143 -48.48 -7.82 3.45
CA ALA A 143 -49.31 -8.61 2.56
C ALA A 143 -50.76 -8.11 2.65
N ASN A 144 -51.30 -7.64 1.52
CA ASN A 144 -52.73 -7.69 1.27
C ASN A 144 -52.94 -8.40 -0.07
N THR A 145 -53.55 -9.57 0.06
CA THR A 145 -54.12 -10.40 -1.00
C THR A 145 -55.28 -9.67 -1.67
N ASP A 146 -55.28 -9.63 -3.01
CA ASP A 146 -56.44 -10.03 -3.80
C ASP A 146 -56.05 -10.31 -5.26
N LYS A 147 -56.64 -11.39 -5.80
CA LYS A 147 -56.33 -12.04 -7.09
C LYS A 147 -57.19 -11.49 -8.23
N ALA A 148 -56.62 -11.30 -9.42
CA ALA A 148 -57.19 -11.63 -10.75
C ALA A 148 -56.09 -11.62 -11.85
N PRO A 149 -56.25 -12.31 -13.00
CA PRO A 149 -55.16 -13.11 -13.58
C PRO A 149 -54.49 -12.58 -14.87
N SER A 150 -53.18 -12.86 -14.97
CA SER A 150 -52.37 -13.27 -16.12
C SER A 150 -52.55 -12.55 -17.48
N GLU A 151 -51.57 -11.67 -17.80
CA GLU A 151 -50.96 -11.65 -19.13
C GLU A 151 -49.47 -11.97 -19.02
N ALA A 152 -49.07 -13.06 -19.66
CA ALA A 152 -47.67 -13.46 -19.79
C ALA A 152 -46.95 -12.52 -20.76
N LYS A 153 -46.08 -11.64 -20.23
CA LYS A 153 -44.98 -11.05 -20.99
C LYS A 153 -43.73 -10.94 -20.12
N GLN A 154 -42.71 -11.67 -20.59
CA GLN A 154 -41.28 -11.46 -20.38
C GLN A 154 -40.78 -11.63 -18.93
N GLY A 155 -39.95 -12.67 -18.74
CA GLY A 155 -39.16 -12.86 -17.53
C GLY A 155 -38.32 -11.62 -17.21
N PRO A 156 -37.86 -11.47 -15.96
CA PRO A 156 -37.17 -10.27 -15.52
C PRO A 156 -35.93 -10.08 -16.40
N GLN A 157 -35.92 -9.02 -17.20
CA GLN A 157 -34.70 -8.52 -17.82
C GLN A 157 -33.72 -8.25 -16.67
N ARG A 158 -32.73 -9.13 -16.50
CA ARG A 158 -31.53 -8.79 -15.74
C ARG A 158 -31.01 -7.50 -16.35
N GLY A 159 -31.04 -6.41 -15.58
CA GLY A 159 -30.44 -5.15 -15.99
C GLY A 159 -29.01 -5.42 -16.47
N ARG A 160 -28.63 -4.81 -17.60
CA ARG A 160 -27.29 -4.92 -18.17
C ARG A 160 -26.26 -4.45 -17.13
N LYS A 161 -25.21 -5.22 -16.88
CA LYS A 161 -24.18 -4.86 -15.89
C LYS A 161 -23.33 -3.72 -16.42
N LEU A 162 -22.69 -2.95 -15.53
CA LEU A 162 -21.85 -1.84 -15.96
C LEU A 162 -20.63 -2.34 -16.77
N SER A 163 -20.06 -3.48 -16.40
CA SER A 163 -18.99 -4.15 -17.14
C SER A 163 -19.37 -4.60 -18.56
N ASP A 164 -20.67 -4.80 -18.84
CA ASP A 164 -21.18 -5.08 -20.19
C ASP A 164 -21.24 -3.81 -21.07
N ILE A 165 -21.10 -2.63 -20.47
CA ILE A 165 -21.18 -1.31 -21.13
C ILE A 165 -19.78 -0.69 -21.22
N ILE A 166 -19.02 -0.70 -20.14
CA ILE A 166 -17.65 -0.18 -20.08
C ILE A 166 -16.79 -1.28 -19.48
N GLU A 167 -15.81 -1.78 -20.22
CA GLU A 167 -14.80 -2.70 -19.71
C GLU A 167 -13.57 -1.89 -19.28
N LEU A 168 -13.19 -2.00 -18.01
CA LEU A 168 -11.96 -1.43 -17.46
C LEU A 168 -10.84 -2.47 -17.49
N PRO A 169 -9.58 -2.04 -17.69
CA PRO A 169 -8.46 -2.97 -17.60
C PRO A 169 -8.26 -3.38 -16.14
N GLY A 170 -7.75 -4.60 -15.94
CA GLY A 170 -7.40 -5.08 -14.60
C GLY A 170 -6.08 -4.52 -14.07
N SER A 171 -5.33 -3.77 -14.88
CA SER A 171 -4.00 -3.28 -14.54
C SER A 171 -3.71 -1.87 -15.04
N PHE A 172 -2.91 -1.13 -14.28
CA PHE A 172 -2.68 0.30 -14.38
C PHE A 172 -1.21 0.61 -14.17
N GLY A 173 -0.59 1.36 -15.07
CA GLY A 173 0.79 1.81 -14.92
C GLY A 173 0.90 3.04 -14.02
N ILE A 174 1.89 3.06 -13.13
CA ILE A 174 2.27 4.22 -12.31
C ILE A 174 3.62 4.74 -12.80
N LYS A 175 3.71 6.05 -13.02
CA LYS A 175 4.95 6.71 -13.39
C LYS A 175 5.18 7.99 -12.59
N ASP A 176 6.41 8.17 -12.11
CA ASP A 176 6.86 9.38 -11.42
C ASP A 176 5.95 9.78 -10.24
N GLY A 177 5.44 8.80 -9.48
CA GLY A 177 4.60 9.04 -8.32
C GLY A 177 5.38 9.43 -7.05
N ARG A 178 4.64 9.84 -6.02
CA ARG A 178 5.13 10.19 -4.69
C ARG A 178 4.13 9.72 -3.64
N ILE A 179 4.66 9.19 -2.54
CA ILE A 179 3.93 8.95 -1.30
C ILE A 179 4.65 9.75 -0.22
N ALA A 180 3.92 10.57 0.50
CA ALA A 180 4.39 11.25 1.69
C ALA A 180 3.61 10.71 2.90
N PHE A 181 4.33 10.34 3.95
CA PHE A 181 3.76 9.89 5.21
C PHE A 181 4.23 10.82 6.33
N LEU A 182 3.31 11.63 6.83
CA LEU A 182 3.52 12.53 7.95
C LEU A 182 2.95 11.92 9.22
N ASP A 183 3.81 11.48 10.13
CA ASP A 183 3.44 10.81 11.37
C ASP A 183 3.74 11.68 12.60
N ALA A 184 2.69 12.16 13.25
CA ALA A 184 2.80 12.94 14.47
C ALA A 184 2.75 12.08 15.75
N LEU A 185 2.62 10.76 15.66
CA LEU A 185 2.49 9.90 16.83
C LEU A 185 3.82 9.64 17.59
N PRO A 186 4.96 9.34 16.91
CA PRO A 186 6.17 8.91 17.61
C PRO A 186 6.85 9.99 18.45
N TYR A 187 6.79 11.25 18.02
CA TYR A 187 7.54 12.37 18.60
C TYR A 187 6.73 13.66 18.68
N ASP A 188 7.32 14.67 19.34
CA ASP A 188 6.68 15.97 19.48
C ASP A 188 6.58 16.76 18.17
N LYS A 189 7.49 16.52 17.25
CA LYS A 189 7.42 17.07 15.89
C LYS A 189 6.95 15.96 14.95
N PRO A 190 6.01 16.26 14.03
CA PRO A 190 5.64 15.32 12.99
C PRO A 190 6.86 14.86 12.19
N HIS A 191 6.96 13.55 12.00
CA HIS A 191 8.02 12.90 11.25
C HIS A 191 7.54 12.65 9.82
N LEU A 192 8.31 13.10 8.83
CA LEU A 192 7.97 12.93 7.42
C LEU A 192 8.86 11.87 6.79
N ILE A 193 8.25 10.87 6.17
CA ILE A 193 8.90 9.91 5.28
C ILE A 193 8.32 10.09 3.88
N THR A 194 9.18 10.10 2.86
CA THR A 194 8.71 10.16 1.47
C THR A 194 9.26 9.01 0.64
N VAL A 195 8.43 8.49 -0.27
CA VAL A 195 8.83 7.64 -1.39
C VAL A 195 8.57 8.43 -2.66
N ASN A 196 9.62 8.75 -3.40
CA ASN A 196 9.57 9.58 -4.61
C ASN A 196 9.94 8.75 -5.83
N SER A 197 9.67 9.29 -7.03
CA SER A 197 9.94 8.59 -8.29
C SER A 197 9.34 7.18 -8.28
N LEU A 198 8.12 7.05 -7.73
CA LEU A 198 7.42 5.78 -7.60
C LEU A 198 6.95 5.34 -8.99
N ASN A 199 7.43 4.19 -9.43
CA ASN A 199 7.12 3.60 -10.73
C ASN A 199 6.69 2.16 -10.57
N GLY A 200 5.81 1.68 -11.43
CA GLY A 200 5.42 0.28 -11.44
C GLY A 200 4.01 0.05 -11.94
N GLU A 201 3.37 -0.99 -11.42
CA GLU A 201 2.07 -1.44 -11.87
C GLU A 201 1.17 -1.76 -10.68
N VAL A 202 -0.09 -1.36 -10.79
CA VAL A 202 -1.17 -1.65 -9.84
C VAL A 202 -2.23 -2.44 -10.59
N SER A 203 -2.68 -3.55 -10.02
CA SER A 203 -3.78 -4.34 -10.55
C SER A 203 -4.97 -4.32 -9.60
N ILE A 204 -6.16 -4.08 -10.15
CA ILE A 204 -7.41 -3.98 -9.39
C ILE A 204 -8.43 -4.89 -10.05
N SER A 205 -9.01 -5.79 -9.27
CA SER A 205 -10.18 -6.56 -9.66
C SER A 205 -11.42 -5.97 -8.99
N LEU A 206 -12.44 -5.68 -9.78
CA LEU A 206 -13.72 -5.12 -9.35
C LEU A 206 -14.85 -6.10 -9.65
N ASP A 207 -15.98 -5.96 -8.96
CA ASP A 207 -17.21 -6.65 -9.35
C ASP A 207 -17.80 -6.08 -10.65
N ASP A 208 -18.76 -6.79 -11.24
CA ASP A 208 -19.34 -6.44 -12.55
C ASP A 208 -20.02 -5.05 -12.58
N ASN A 209 -20.33 -4.48 -11.43
CA ASN A 209 -20.95 -3.16 -11.30
C ASN A 209 -19.95 -2.06 -10.89
N TYR A 210 -18.66 -2.39 -10.77
CA TYR A 210 -17.62 -1.46 -10.29
C TYR A 210 -17.94 -0.80 -8.95
N SER A 211 -18.66 -1.52 -8.10
CA SER A 211 -19.11 -1.08 -6.78
C SER A 211 -18.23 -1.59 -5.65
N LYS A 212 -17.50 -2.70 -5.88
CA LYS A 212 -16.67 -3.37 -4.88
C LYS A 212 -15.32 -3.77 -5.47
N ILE A 213 -14.26 -3.56 -4.68
CA ILE A 213 -12.95 -4.14 -4.94
C ILE A 213 -12.98 -5.59 -4.49
N LEU A 214 -12.55 -6.51 -5.36
CA LEU A 214 -12.45 -7.94 -5.10
C LEU A 214 -11.01 -8.36 -4.81
N ALA A 215 -10.04 -7.72 -5.46
CA ALA A 215 -8.62 -7.91 -5.20
C ALA A 215 -7.84 -6.65 -5.60
N LEU A 216 -6.75 -6.39 -4.89
CA LEU A 216 -5.78 -5.34 -5.20
C LEU A 216 -4.38 -5.96 -5.12
N SER A 217 -3.53 -5.66 -6.08
CA SER A 217 -2.09 -5.95 -5.98
C SER A 217 -1.28 -4.87 -6.65
N PHE A 218 -0.01 -4.76 -6.30
CA PHE A 218 0.90 -3.85 -6.98
C PHE A 218 2.34 -4.33 -6.84
N THR A 219 3.18 -3.86 -7.77
CA THR A 219 4.64 -3.93 -7.69
C THR A 219 5.17 -2.54 -8.02
N LEU A 220 5.78 -1.89 -7.04
CA LEU A 220 6.23 -0.51 -7.13
C LEU A 220 7.70 -0.42 -6.72
N GLU A 221 8.43 0.52 -7.31
CA GLU A 221 9.81 0.83 -7.00
C GLU A 221 9.96 2.35 -6.89
N GLY A 222 10.70 2.83 -5.88
CA GLY A 222 10.90 4.26 -5.65
C GLY A 222 12.10 4.56 -4.76
N ASN A 223 12.36 5.85 -4.58
CA ASN A 223 13.47 6.40 -3.83
C ASN A 223 12.98 7.04 -2.53
N MET A 224 13.59 6.68 -1.41
CA MET A 224 13.25 7.22 -0.10
C MET A 224 13.88 8.60 0.12
N ASN A 225 13.15 9.53 0.73
CA ASN A 225 13.65 10.82 1.22
C ASN A 225 14.49 11.61 0.21
N GLU A 226 14.04 11.61 -1.05
CA GLU A 226 14.67 12.28 -2.19
C GLU A 226 16.06 11.75 -2.59
N SER A 227 16.53 10.67 -1.95
CA SER A 227 17.83 10.07 -2.17
C SER A 227 17.76 8.95 -3.21
N ARG A 228 18.45 9.12 -4.35
CA ARG A 228 18.48 8.13 -5.44
C ARG A 228 19.16 6.81 -5.09
N ASN A 229 19.90 6.77 -3.99
CA ASN A 229 20.62 5.59 -3.52
C ASN A 229 19.83 4.80 -2.47
N GLU A 230 18.70 5.35 -2.00
CA GLU A 230 17.85 4.74 -0.98
C GLU A 230 16.62 4.14 -1.67
N VAL A 231 16.73 2.90 -2.12
CA VAL A 231 15.73 2.29 -3.00
C VAL A 231 14.81 1.37 -2.19
N ILE A 232 13.52 1.48 -2.44
CA ILE A 232 12.50 0.55 -1.95
C ILE A 232 11.78 -0.08 -3.14
N LYS A 233 11.72 -1.41 -3.16
CA LYS A 233 10.82 -2.19 -4.01
C LYS A 233 9.74 -2.78 -3.14
N TRP A 234 8.50 -2.52 -3.49
CA TRP A 234 7.34 -2.91 -2.71
C TRP A 234 6.37 -3.70 -3.58
N LYS A 235 6.14 -4.94 -3.18
CA LYS A 235 5.12 -5.79 -3.76
C LYS A 235 4.08 -6.10 -2.71
N ALA A 236 2.80 -5.90 -3.04
CA ALA A 236 1.72 -6.31 -2.16
C ALA A 236 0.55 -6.90 -2.91
N SER A 237 -0.25 -7.69 -2.20
CA SER A 237 -1.58 -8.13 -2.60
C SER A 237 -2.52 -8.09 -1.40
N LEU A 238 -3.77 -7.70 -1.63
CA LEU A 238 -4.81 -7.55 -0.62
C LEU A 238 -6.12 -8.13 -1.19
N ASN A 239 -6.77 -8.97 -0.39
CA ASN A 239 -8.14 -9.40 -0.63
C ASN A 239 -9.08 -8.68 0.35
N PRO A 240 -9.80 -7.64 -0.08
CA PRO A 240 -10.74 -6.93 0.79
C PRO A 240 -12.09 -7.64 0.94
N ALA A 241 -12.35 -8.73 0.20
CA ALA A 241 -13.61 -9.47 0.27
C ALA A 241 -13.69 -10.42 1.49
N THR A 242 -12.58 -10.63 2.21
CA THR A 242 -12.55 -11.45 3.42
C THR A 242 -12.90 -10.61 4.66
N PRO A 243 -13.67 -11.15 5.64
CA PRO A 243 -14.04 -10.40 6.85
C PRO A 243 -12.85 -9.96 7.70
N ARG A 244 -11.74 -10.71 7.63
CA ARG A 244 -10.45 -10.39 8.22
C ARG A 244 -9.45 -10.15 7.10
N ILE A 245 -8.48 -9.28 7.35
CA ILE A 245 -7.46 -8.93 6.38
C ILE A 245 -6.69 -10.17 5.92
N THR A 246 -6.67 -10.39 4.61
CA THR A 246 -5.76 -11.34 3.96
C THR A 246 -4.90 -10.54 2.99
N MET A 247 -3.61 -10.45 3.28
CA MET A 247 -2.68 -9.55 2.61
C MET A 247 -1.27 -10.12 2.61
N SER A 248 -0.56 -10.03 1.49
CA SER A 248 0.88 -10.30 1.42
C SER A 248 1.63 -9.01 1.12
N ASN A 249 2.74 -8.77 1.82
CA ASN A 249 3.62 -7.62 1.60
C ASN A 249 5.06 -8.08 1.58
N ARG A 250 5.80 -7.62 0.58
CA ARG A 250 7.24 -7.76 0.49
C ARG A 250 7.87 -6.40 0.23
N PHE A 251 8.86 -6.07 1.04
CA PHE A 251 9.75 -4.93 0.84
C PHE A 251 11.16 -5.46 0.59
N ASP A 252 11.75 -5.07 -0.54
CA ASP A 252 13.18 -5.21 -0.77
C ASP A 252 13.77 -3.81 -0.70
N VAL A 253 14.60 -3.57 0.32
CA VAL A 253 15.15 -2.25 0.64
C VAL A 253 16.65 -2.26 0.47
N SER A 254 17.18 -1.18 -0.10
CA SER A 254 18.59 -1.04 -0.38
C SER A 254 19.09 0.30 0.15
N SER A 255 20.03 0.21 1.07
CA SER A 255 20.83 1.33 1.56
C SER A 255 20.01 2.49 2.12
N LEU A 256 18.89 2.23 2.79
CA LEU A 256 18.08 3.27 3.43
C LEU A 256 18.84 3.89 4.61
N ASP A 257 18.73 5.20 4.82
CA ASP A 257 19.30 5.82 6.02
C ASP A 257 18.61 5.27 7.28
N LEU A 258 19.38 4.60 8.14
CA LEU A 258 18.87 4.05 9.40
C LEU A 258 18.32 5.15 10.31
N LEU A 259 18.86 6.36 10.26
CA LEU A 259 18.41 7.46 11.13
C LEU A 259 17.05 8.00 10.72
N ALA A 260 16.66 7.87 9.45
CA ALA A 260 15.32 8.26 8.98
C ALA A 260 14.19 7.47 9.66
N PHE A 261 14.51 6.33 10.29
CA PHE A 261 13.56 5.47 11.00
C PHE A 261 13.73 5.46 12.53
N GLU A 262 14.62 6.31 13.08
CA GLU A 262 14.85 6.46 14.52
C GLU A 262 13.54 6.55 15.34
N PRO A 263 12.52 7.35 14.95
CA PRO A 263 11.27 7.43 15.71
C PRO A 263 10.56 6.10 15.94
N TYR A 264 10.81 5.10 15.09
CA TYR A 264 10.11 3.82 15.11
C TYR A 264 10.85 2.75 15.91
N TYR A 265 12.18 2.82 16.03
CA TYR A 265 12.96 1.82 16.75
C TYR A 265 13.61 2.33 18.05
N ASP A 266 13.82 3.64 18.22
CA ASP A 266 14.66 4.15 19.31
C ASP A 266 14.21 3.64 20.68
N LYS A 267 12.91 3.74 21.00
CA LYS A 267 12.35 3.28 22.29
C LYS A 267 12.53 1.79 22.59
N PHE A 268 12.78 0.98 21.56
CA PHE A 268 12.96 -0.47 21.67
C PHE A 268 14.41 -0.91 21.53
N SER A 269 15.28 -0.01 21.07
CA SER A 269 16.69 -0.27 20.82
C SER A 269 17.54 0.09 22.04
N PRO A 270 18.45 -0.80 22.49
CA PRO A 270 19.47 -0.45 23.49
C PRO A 270 20.59 0.44 22.88
N PHE A 271 20.56 0.66 21.57
CA PHE A 271 21.55 1.42 20.83
C PHE A 271 20.98 2.77 20.40
N VAL A 272 21.83 3.80 20.46
CA VAL A 272 21.62 5.05 19.73
C VAL A 272 22.57 5.06 18.55
N PHE A 273 22.00 5.02 17.35
CA PHE A 273 22.77 5.11 16.12
C PHE A 273 23.12 6.58 15.83
N LYS A 274 24.35 6.83 15.39
CA LYS A 274 24.85 8.10 14.87
C LYS A 274 25.01 8.08 13.36
N ARG A 275 25.07 6.89 12.78
CA ARG A 275 25.12 6.62 11.34
C ARG A 275 24.77 5.16 11.12
N GLY A 276 24.21 4.84 9.96
CA GLY A 276 24.06 3.47 9.49
C GLY A 276 23.18 3.41 8.26
N MET A 277 23.36 2.37 7.44
CA MET A 277 22.47 2.09 6.32
C MET A 277 21.76 0.76 6.58
N PHE A 278 20.48 0.71 6.21
CA PHE A 278 19.60 -0.43 6.33
C PHE A 278 19.28 -0.99 4.93
N SER A 279 19.61 -2.26 4.73
CA SER A 279 19.21 -3.05 3.56
C SER A 279 18.52 -4.33 4.05
N GLY A 280 17.72 -4.96 3.19
CA GLY A 280 17.11 -6.22 3.58
C GLY A 280 15.90 -6.62 2.73
N ALA A 281 15.38 -7.78 3.07
CA ALA A 281 14.12 -8.29 2.55
C ALA A 281 13.17 -8.51 3.72
N LEU A 282 12.06 -7.78 3.72
CA LEU A 282 11.02 -7.89 4.75
C LEU A 282 9.75 -8.48 4.12
N VAL A 283 9.24 -9.57 4.69
CA VAL A 283 8.02 -10.22 4.22
C VAL A 283 7.02 -10.28 5.36
N PHE A 284 5.82 -9.75 5.14
CA PHE A 284 4.71 -9.76 6.08
C PHE A 284 3.45 -10.25 5.39
N ASP A 285 3.05 -11.46 5.75
CA ASP A 285 1.82 -12.10 5.32
C ASP A 285 0.81 -12.05 6.46
N PHE A 286 -0.40 -11.66 6.14
CA PHE A 286 -1.53 -11.61 7.04
C PHE A 286 -2.60 -12.53 6.48
N ASP A 287 -3.10 -13.42 7.32
CA ASP A 287 -4.18 -14.32 6.93
C ASP A 287 -5.11 -14.59 8.12
N ASN A 288 -6.36 -14.19 7.95
CA ASN A 288 -7.44 -14.43 8.90
C ASN A 288 -7.14 -13.95 10.34
N GLY A 289 -6.38 -12.87 10.50
CA GLY A 289 -5.97 -12.32 11.79
C GLY A 289 -4.67 -12.90 12.37
N ASN A 290 -4.01 -13.81 11.65
CA ASN A 290 -2.65 -14.25 11.95
C ASN A 290 -1.62 -13.45 11.14
N ILE A 291 -0.41 -13.37 11.67
CA ILE A 291 0.78 -12.86 10.98
C ILE A 291 1.76 -14.01 10.73
N GLY A 292 2.34 -14.03 9.54
CA GLY A 292 3.48 -14.84 9.16
C GLY A 292 4.53 -13.95 8.52
N SER A 293 5.79 -14.09 8.92
CA SER A 293 6.83 -13.19 8.43
C SER A 293 8.18 -13.89 8.35
N THR A 294 8.98 -13.52 7.35
CA THR A 294 10.37 -13.92 7.19
C THR A 294 11.16 -12.71 6.75
N ASN A 295 12.07 -12.24 7.60
CA ASN A 295 12.81 -11.02 7.39
C ASN A 295 14.30 -11.27 7.51
N GLU A 296 15.06 -10.61 6.65
CA GLU A 296 16.51 -10.49 6.73
C GLU A 296 16.87 -9.00 6.72
N ILE A 297 17.70 -8.60 7.67
CA ILE A 297 18.17 -7.24 7.84
C ILE A 297 19.68 -7.21 7.77
N ILE A 298 20.20 -6.25 7.03
CA ILE A 298 21.61 -5.96 6.84
C ILE A 298 21.84 -4.51 7.28
N LEU A 299 22.66 -4.32 8.30
CA LEU A 299 23.13 -3.00 8.74
C LEU A 299 24.58 -2.81 8.31
N SER A 300 24.86 -1.74 7.58
CA SER A 300 26.21 -1.42 7.11
C SER A 300 26.63 -0.02 7.54
N HIS A 301 27.94 0.21 7.59
CA HIS A 301 28.53 1.53 7.92
C HIS A 301 28.00 2.13 9.24
N ILE A 302 27.70 1.27 10.22
CA ILE A 302 27.07 1.71 11.46
C ILE A 302 28.07 2.39 12.39
N GLN A 303 27.59 3.42 13.08
CA GLN A 303 28.23 4.01 14.24
C GLN A 303 27.15 4.18 15.31
N PHE A 304 27.38 3.69 16.52
CA PHE A 304 26.40 3.75 17.59
C PHE A 304 27.09 3.77 18.96
N TYR A 305 26.32 4.10 20.00
CA TYR A 305 26.69 3.85 21.39
C TYR A 305 25.55 3.16 22.13
N ILE A 306 25.88 2.49 23.23
CA ILE A 306 24.90 1.82 24.09
C ILE A 306 24.25 2.87 24.99
N LYS A 307 22.93 2.83 25.11
CA LYS A 307 22.19 3.74 25.99
C LYS A 307 22.64 3.58 27.45
N PRO A 308 22.76 4.69 28.21
CA PRO A 308 22.98 4.61 29.65
C PRO A 308 21.93 3.74 30.34
N GLY A 309 22.35 2.84 31.21
CA GLY A 309 21.48 1.86 31.89
C GLY A 309 21.21 0.57 31.09
N TYR A 310 21.67 0.49 29.84
CA TYR A 310 21.56 -0.70 28.99
C TYR A 310 22.89 -1.45 28.83
N GLU A 311 23.96 -1.01 29.50
CA GLU A 311 25.28 -1.63 29.42
C GLU A 311 25.27 -3.09 29.90
N SER A 312 24.39 -3.40 30.86
CA SER A 312 24.15 -4.75 31.37
C SER A 312 22.80 -5.32 30.97
N SER A 313 22.07 -4.70 30.03
CA SER A 313 20.75 -5.23 29.63
C SER A 313 20.93 -6.57 28.95
N GLN A 314 20.58 -7.64 29.65
CA GLN A 314 20.58 -9.01 29.15
C GLN A 314 19.36 -9.24 28.24
N MET A 315 19.14 -8.39 27.23
CA MET A 315 18.09 -8.59 26.23
C MET A 315 18.20 -9.97 25.55
N TRP A 316 19.41 -10.54 25.53
CA TRP A 316 19.75 -11.84 24.96
C TRP A 316 20.73 -12.65 25.84
N GLU A 317 20.76 -12.41 27.15
CA GLU A 317 21.77 -13.00 28.07
C GLU A 317 23.24 -12.72 27.64
N THR A 318 23.45 -11.73 26.79
CA THR A 318 24.75 -11.38 26.23
C THR A 318 24.91 -9.87 26.09
N ASN A 319 26.15 -9.37 26.10
CA ASN A 319 26.42 -7.95 25.95
C ASN A 319 26.37 -7.52 24.46
N ALA A 320 26.26 -6.21 24.24
CA ALA A 320 26.23 -5.63 22.90
C ALA A 320 27.46 -5.95 22.05
N GLN A 321 28.65 -5.95 22.63
CA GLN A 321 29.91 -6.19 21.89
C GLN A 321 29.95 -7.61 21.32
N ASP A 322 29.49 -8.59 22.09
CA ASP A 322 29.35 -9.97 21.65
C ASP A 322 28.33 -10.07 20.50
N LEU A 323 27.15 -9.44 20.63
CA LEU A 323 26.18 -9.40 19.54
C LEU A 323 26.80 -8.85 18.25
N MET A 324 27.55 -7.75 18.33
CA MET A 324 28.24 -7.22 17.15
C MET A 324 29.25 -8.23 16.61
N ARG A 325 30.10 -8.80 17.46
CA ARG A 325 31.15 -9.74 17.03
C ARG A 325 30.60 -10.92 16.25
N TYR A 326 29.50 -11.53 16.70
CA TYR A 326 28.99 -12.76 16.08
C TYR A 326 28.02 -12.53 14.92
N PHE A 327 27.39 -11.36 14.86
CA PHE A 327 26.51 -11.01 13.74
C PHE A 327 27.22 -10.22 12.63
N THR A 328 28.44 -9.74 12.88
CA THR A 328 29.27 -9.06 11.87
C THR A 328 29.86 -10.08 10.90
N THR A 329 29.64 -9.87 9.61
CA THR A 329 30.22 -10.65 8.51
C THR A 329 31.69 -10.29 8.30
N THR A 330 32.37 -11.04 7.44
CA THR A 330 33.74 -10.70 7.02
C THR A 330 33.85 -9.38 6.26
N SER A 331 32.75 -8.88 5.66
CA SER A 331 32.68 -7.56 5.02
C SER A 331 32.48 -6.41 6.02
N GLY A 332 32.21 -6.71 7.29
CA GLY A 332 31.91 -5.70 8.31
C GLY A 332 30.43 -5.31 8.41
N ASP A 333 29.55 -6.00 7.69
CA ASP A 333 28.10 -5.80 7.77
C ASP A 333 27.50 -6.62 8.90
N ILE A 334 26.46 -6.11 9.55
CA ILE A 334 25.71 -6.86 10.56
C ILE A 334 24.47 -7.45 9.92
N VAL A 335 24.37 -8.78 9.93
CA VAL A 335 23.27 -9.48 9.28
C VAL A 335 22.50 -10.29 10.30
N PHE A 336 21.20 -10.04 10.42
CA PHE A 336 20.31 -10.81 11.27
C PHE A 336 18.98 -11.09 10.57
N ASP A 337 18.46 -12.29 10.79
CA ASP A 337 17.18 -12.73 10.29
C ASP A 337 16.24 -13.15 11.42
N PHE A 338 14.96 -12.93 11.19
CA PHE A 338 13.92 -13.29 12.16
C PHE A 338 12.60 -13.59 11.47
N LYS A 339 11.74 -14.27 12.20
CA LYS A 339 10.36 -14.58 11.80
C LYS A 339 9.42 -14.06 12.86
N ILE A 340 8.26 -13.59 12.41
CA ILE A 340 7.13 -13.29 13.29
C ILE A 340 6.02 -14.28 12.94
N LYS A 341 5.45 -14.92 13.96
CA LYS A 341 4.30 -15.81 13.81
C LYS A 341 3.29 -15.60 14.93
N GLY A 342 2.03 -15.94 14.68
CA GLY A 342 0.98 -15.99 15.69
C GLY A 342 -0.19 -15.10 15.33
N ASP A 343 -1.06 -14.86 16.30
CA ASP A 343 -2.18 -13.93 16.16
C ASP A 343 -1.64 -12.48 16.15
N MET A 344 -2.26 -11.60 15.36
CA MET A 344 -1.86 -10.18 15.27
C MET A 344 -1.92 -9.45 16.62
N THR A 345 -2.72 -9.93 17.58
CA THR A 345 -2.81 -9.39 18.94
C THR A 345 -1.72 -9.93 19.88
N ASN A 346 -1.09 -11.06 19.54
CA ASN A 346 -0.01 -11.66 20.33
C ASN A 346 1.09 -12.26 19.43
N PRO A 347 1.80 -11.43 18.64
CA PRO A 347 2.86 -11.92 17.75
C PRO A 347 4.05 -12.44 18.55
N GLN A 348 4.64 -13.54 18.07
CA GLN A 348 5.82 -14.17 18.65
C GLN A 348 7.02 -14.03 17.70
N PHE A 349 8.17 -13.70 18.27
CA PHE A 349 9.43 -13.54 17.53
C PHE A 349 10.28 -14.80 17.61
N TYR A 350 10.85 -15.17 16.46
CA TYR A 350 11.73 -16.33 16.33
C TYR A 350 12.98 -15.94 15.54
N LEU A 351 14.13 -16.46 15.96
CA LEU A 351 15.37 -16.28 15.21
C LEU A 351 15.31 -17.07 13.89
N GLY A 352 15.82 -16.47 12.82
CA GLY A 352 16.03 -17.18 11.55
C GLY A 352 17.34 -17.97 11.54
N PRO A 353 17.62 -18.72 10.46
CA PRO A 353 18.84 -19.51 10.32
C PRO A 353 20.17 -18.74 10.48
N ILE A 354 20.27 -17.47 10.08
CA ILE A 354 21.49 -16.66 10.23
C ILE A 354 21.70 -16.35 11.71
N SER A 355 20.68 -15.78 12.36
CA SER A 355 20.72 -15.40 13.77
C SER A 355 20.92 -16.62 14.68
N LYS A 356 20.27 -17.75 14.38
CA LYS A 356 20.47 -19.01 15.14
C LYS A 356 21.92 -19.48 15.08
N ARG A 357 22.58 -19.39 13.91
CA ARG A 357 23.99 -19.75 13.77
C ARG A 357 24.88 -18.81 14.58
N ALA A 358 24.69 -17.49 14.45
CA ALA A 358 25.47 -16.49 15.18
C ALA A 358 25.38 -16.69 16.71
N ILE A 359 24.17 -16.87 17.24
CA ILE A 359 23.94 -17.12 18.67
C ILE A 359 24.52 -18.46 19.12
N THR A 360 24.40 -19.52 18.31
CA THR A 360 24.99 -20.82 18.63
C THR A 360 26.51 -20.74 18.70
N SER A 361 27.15 -20.09 17.72
CA SER A 361 28.61 -19.87 17.72
C SER A 361 29.05 -19.06 18.94
N MET A 362 28.32 -17.99 19.29
CA MET A 362 28.59 -17.20 20.49
C MET A 362 28.55 -18.04 21.76
N ALA A 363 27.51 -18.85 21.92
CA ALA A 363 27.33 -19.63 23.13
C ALA A 363 28.38 -20.74 23.24
N ILE A 364 28.77 -21.38 22.13
CA ILE A 364 29.89 -22.34 22.11
C ILE A 364 31.19 -21.67 22.56
N ASP A 365 31.56 -20.52 21.99
CA ASP A 365 32.78 -19.80 22.35
C ASP A 365 32.78 -19.39 23.83
N LYS A 366 31.63 -18.96 24.36
CA LYS A 366 31.48 -18.62 25.77
C LYS A 366 31.64 -19.84 26.67
N ILE A 367 30.98 -20.97 26.36
CA ILE A 367 31.16 -22.24 27.09
C ILE A 367 32.63 -22.67 27.06
N SER A 368 33.29 -22.63 25.90
CA SER A 368 34.70 -22.95 25.77
C SER A 368 35.59 -22.05 26.64
N SER A 369 35.32 -20.74 26.66
CA SER A 369 36.07 -19.79 27.51
C SER A 369 35.91 -20.08 28.99
N VAL A 370 34.72 -20.50 29.42
CA VAL A 370 34.41 -20.87 30.80
C VAL A 370 35.12 -22.19 31.17
N VAL A 371 35.10 -23.19 30.30
CA VAL A 371 35.82 -24.47 30.51
C VAL A 371 37.33 -24.26 30.60
N GLU A 372 37.89 -23.39 29.76
CA GLU A 372 39.30 -23.02 29.85
C GLU A 372 39.64 -22.34 31.18
N GLN A 373 38.77 -21.44 31.68
CA GLN A 373 38.94 -20.81 32.98
C GLN A 373 38.94 -21.84 34.11
N ILE A 374 38.00 -22.80 34.10
CA ILE A 374 37.97 -23.91 35.06
C ILE A 374 39.27 -24.70 35.00
N THR A 375 39.75 -25.01 33.79
CA THR A 375 40.98 -25.82 33.60
C THR A 375 42.23 -25.08 34.07
N LYS A 376 42.29 -23.75 33.91
CA LYS A 376 43.44 -22.92 34.29
C LYS A 376 43.46 -22.48 35.75
N GLN A 377 42.30 -22.24 36.36
CA GLN A 377 42.19 -21.61 37.69
C GLN A 377 41.50 -22.48 38.75
N GLY A 378 40.91 -23.62 38.36
CA GLY A 378 40.06 -24.43 39.23
C GLY A 378 38.69 -23.79 39.48
N ASP A 379 37.67 -24.60 39.73
CA ASP A 379 36.31 -24.12 40.02
C ASP A 379 36.17 -23.75 41.51
N ALA A 380 36.81 -22.66 41.92
CA ALA A 380 36.97 -22.32 43.32
C ALA A 380 35.67 -21.88 44.06
N ALA A 381 34.50 -21.90 43.40
CA ALA A 381 33.24 -21.50 44.05
C ALA A 381 31.94 -22.03 43.39
N GLY A 382 31.98 -22.94 42.41
CA GLY A 382 30.79 -23.48 41.73
C GLY A 382 30.10 -22.50 40.77
N GLY A 383 30.32 -21.19 40.90
CA GLY A 383 29.70 -20.17 40.05
C GLY A 383 30.22 -20.14 38.60
N VAL A 384 31.28 -20.87 38.27
CA VAL A 384 31.80 -20.99 36.89
C VAL A 384 31.04 -22.07 36.12
N ALA A 385 30.72 -23.19 36.79
CA ALA A 385 29.87 -24.25 36.23
C ALA A 385 28.41 -23.79 36.02
N ASP A 386 27.87 -22.98 36.94
CA ASP A 386 26.51 -22.41 36.80
C ASP A 386 26.38 -21.52 35.56
N LYS A 387 27.37 -20.67 35.28
CA LYS A 387 27.41 -19.85 34.05
C LYS A 387 27.45 -20.69 32.77
N ALA A 388 28.16 -21.82 32.78
CA ALA A 388 28.14 -22.73 31.64
C ALA A 388 26.76 -23.36 31.44
N SER A 389 26.06 -23.69 32.54
CA SER A 389 24.68 -24.18 32.49
C SER A 389 23.73 -23.13 31.90
N ASP A 390 23.85 -21.86 32.31
CA ASP A 390 23.05 -20.77 31.76
C ASP A 390 23.21 -20.66 30.24
N TYR A 391 24.44 -20.70 29.72
CA TYR A 391 24.68 -20.69 28.27
C TYR A 391 24.14 -21.94 27.54
N ILE A 392 24.15 -23.11 28.19
CA ILE A 392 23.57 -24.34 27.63
C ILE A 392 22.04 -24.20 27.56
N ASP A 393 21.41 -23.67 28.59
CA ASP A 393 19.96 -23.47 28.62
C ASP A 393 19.52 -22.37 27.67
N LEU A 394 20.33 -21.33 27.47
CA LEU A 394 20.17 -20.34 26.41
C LEU A 394 20.17 -20.99 25.02
N ILE A 395 21.17 -21.82 24.71
CA ILE A 395 21.25 -22.59 23.45
C ILE A 395 20.00 -23.45 23.29
N ARG A 396 19.60 -24.19 24.34
CA ARG A 396 18.39 -25.04 24.31
C ARG A 396 17.13 -24.22 24.06
N GLY A 397 17.01 -23.04 24.67
CA GLY A 397 15.90 -22.12 24.46
C GLY A 397 15.77 -21.67 23.00
N PHE A 398 16.89 -21.36 22.34
CA PHE A 398 16.89 -20.97 20.92
C PHE A 398 16.67 -22.14 19.95
N ILE A 399 17.15 -23.34 20.29
CA ILE A 399 16.95 -24.55 19.49
C ILE A 399 15.50 -25.05 19.59
N ASN A 400 14.90 -24.99 20.79
CA ASN A 400 13.59 -25.61 21.06
C ASN A 400 12.38 -24.71 20.78
N LYS A 401 12.55 -23.39 20.65
CA LYS A 401 11.48 -22.50 20.14
C LYS A 401 11.29 -22.72 18.63
N LYS A 402 10.29 -23.54 18.27
CA LYS A 402 9.84 -23.81 16.89
C LYS A 402 8.87 -22.76 16.38
#